data_AF-A0A9C7QRN7-F1
#
_entry.id   AF-A0A9C7QRN7-F1
#
_cell.length_a   1.000
_cell.length_b   1.000
_cell.length_c   1.000
_cell.angle_alpha   90.00
_cell.angle_beta   90.00
_cell.angle_gamma   90.00
#
_symmetry.space_group_name_H-M   'P 1'
#
loop_
_entity.id
_entity.type
_entity.pdbx_description
1 polymer ?
#
loop_
_entity_poly.entity_id
_entity_poly.type
_entity_poly.pdbx_seq_one_letter_code
_entity_poly.pdbx_strand_id
1 'polypeptide(L)'
;MKNTDRNIGIDTLRVIACFMIVGIHSTPGFMNNGTTYDYINAILKSIYHVGLPVFFIISGYYALQIRVKNIAQWYTKKVTRLIIPFIIISFIHFLYFKNTSLSASIILEYLKLSTTGIMNVSIHFWFIYVIIAIYIFTPFISIIFSKLSANASAIILLTIISMQTLNSNIYLIGFFGLNLSADTNIGIFVWPLYFVLGGLYYKSEIIIKKYNYNLILLGKVRISR
;
A
#
# COMPACT_ATOMS: atom_id res chain seq x y z
N MET A 1 -19.91 17.74 12.31
CA MET A 1 -19.16 16.62 11.67
C MET A 1 -19.24 16.88 10.17
N LYS A 2 -18.11 17.09 9.48
CA LYS A 2 -18.16 17.31 8.02
C LYS A 2 -18.55 15.96 7.40
N ASN A 3 -19.70 15.89 6.73
CA ASN A 3 -20.06 14.74 5.91
C ASN A 3 -18.91 14.56 4.92
N THR A 4 -18.09 13.53 5.10
CA THR A 4 -17.12 13.13 4.10
C THR A 4 -17.93 12.41 3.05
N ASP A 5 -18.45 13.13 2.07
CA ASP A 5 -19.10 12.53 0.93
C ASP A 5 -18.18 11.45 0.38
N ARG A 6 -18.74 10.24 0.24
CA ARG A 6 -18.01 9.06 -0.21
C ARG A 6 -17.41 9.38 -1.58
N ASN A 7 -16.09 9.35 -1.68
CA ASN A 7 -15.42 9.58 -2.96
C ASN A 7 -15.49 8.31 -3.81
N ILE A 8 -16.47 8.26 -4.70
CA ILE A 8 -16.72 7.13 -5.60
C ILE A 8 -15.47 6.81 -6.43
N GLY A 9 -14.72 7.80 -6.89
CA GLY A 9 -13.51 7.58 -7.70
C GLY A 9 -12.42 6.82 -6.93
N ILE A 10 -12.20 7.18 -5.66
CA ILE A 10 -11.21 6.49 -4.82
C ILE A 10 -11.68 5.07 -4.48
N ASP A 11 -12.97 4.86 -4.27
CA ASP A 11 -13.52 3.52 -4.02
C ASP A 11 -13.45 2.63 -5.26
N THR A 12 -13.74 3.16 -6.46
CA THR A 12 -13.53 2.45 -7.72
C THR A 12 -12.07 2.07 -7.90
N LEU A 13 -11.14 2.98 -7.61
CA LEU A 13 -9.71 2.71 -7.70
C LEU A 13 -9.27 1.60 -6.73
N ARG A 14 -9.86 1.54 -5.52
CA ARG A 14 -9.63 0.42 -4.59
C ARG A 14 -10.09 -0.91 -5.15
N VAL A 15 -11.28 -0.95 -5.77
CA VAL A 15 -11.81 -2.17 -6.37
C VAL A 15 -10.90 -2.64 -7.50
N ILE A 16 -10.47 -1.74 -8.38
CA ILE A 16 -9.51 -2.05 -9.45
C ILE A 16 -8.19 -2.57 -8.85
N ALA A 17 -7.66 -1.91 -7.83
CA ALA A 17 -6.44 -2.34 -7.15
C ALA A 17 -6.57 -3.76 -6.56
N CYS A 18 -7.71 -4.11 -5.96
CA CYS A 18 -7.97 -5.47 -5.49
C CYS A 18 -7.89 -6.50 -6.62
N PHE A 19 -8.52 -6.24 -7.78
CA PHE A 19 -8.44 -7.12 -8.94
C PHE A 19 -7.00 -7.26 -9.46
N MET A 20 -6.25 -6.16 -9.50
CA MET A 20 -4.84 -6.18 -9.90
C MET A 20 -4.00 -7.05 -8.96
N ILE A 21 -4.20 -6.96 -7.64
CA ILE A 21 -3.50 -7.80 -6.65
C ILE A 21 -3.78 -9.30 -6.89
N VAL A 22 -5.03 -9.66 -7.19
CA VAL A 22 -5.38 -11.03 -7.58
C VAL A 22 -4.70 -11.42 -8.90
N GLY A 23 -4.63 -10.48 -9.84
CA GLY A 23 -3.92 -10.63 -11.12
C GLY A 23 -2.45 -11.02 -10.96
N ILE A 24 -1.74 -10.43 -9.99
CA ILE A 24 -0.33 -10.77 -9.70
C ILE A 24 -0.15 -12.28 -9.43
N HIS A 25 -1.08 -12.88 -8.69
CA HIS A 25 -1.05 -14.29 -8.32
C HIS A 25 -1.63 -15.22 -9.39
N SER A 26 -2.35 -14.65 -10.36
CA SER A 26 -2.91 -15.38 -11.50
C SER A 26 -1.96 -15.39 -12.70
N THR A 27 -0.98 -14.48 -12.75
CA THR A 27 0.02 -14.41 -13.82
C THR A 27 1.29 -15.19 -13.46
N PRO A 28 1.74 -16.12 -14.33
CA PRO A 28 2.99 -16.85 -14.15
C PRO A 28 4.20 -15.92 -13.92
N GLY A 29 5.23 -16.44 -13.25
CA GLY A 29 6.53 -15.76 -13.17
C GLY A 29 7.19 -15.68 -14.53
N PHE A 30 8.05 -14.67 -14.73
CA PHE A 30 8.90 -14.59 -15.91
C PHE A 30 9.92 -15.73 -15.87
N MET A 31 9.85 -16.66 -16.83
CA MET A 31 10.72 -17.85 -16.87
C MET A 31 11.99 -17.63 -17.71
N ASN A 32 12.11 -16.49 -18.39
CA ASN A 32 13.25 -16.12 -19.24
C ASN A 32 13.57 -17.13 -20.36
N ASN A 33 12.55 -17.77 -20.95
CA ASN A 33 12.76 -18.70 -22.07
C ASN A 33 12.83 -17.98 -23.43
N GLY A 34 12.82 -16.63 -23.45
CA GLY A 34 12.87 -15.81 -24.66
C GLY A 34 11.58 -15.86 -25.50
N THR A 35 10.47 -16.38 -24.96
CA THR A 35 9.23 -16.55 -25.71
C THR A 35 8.34 -15.30 -25.65
N THR A 36 7.53 -15.07 -26.69
CA THR A 36 6.50 -14.01 -26.68
C THR A 36 5.55 -14.14 -25.49
N TYR A 37 5.23 -15.38 -25.09
CA TYR A 37 4.42 -15.68 -23.91
C TYR A 37 5.06 -15.15 -22.62
N ASP A 38 6.37 -15.31 -22.44
CA ASP A 38 7.10 -14.79 -21.27
C ASP A 38 7.04 -13.25 -21.21
N TYR A 39 7.24 -12.57 -22.35
CA TYR A 39 7.19 -11.11 -22.39
C TYR A 39 5.80 -10.56 -22.10
N ILE A 40 4.75 -11.19 -22.65
CA ILE A 40 3.35 -10.80 -22.35
C ILE A 40 3.07 -10.96 -20.85
N ASN A 41 3.46 -12.09 -20.25
CA ASN A 41 3.26 -12.30 -18.82
C ASN A 41 4.05 -11.31 -17.97
N ALA A 42 5.28 -10.96 -18.35
CA ALA A 42 6.06 -9.93 -17.67
C ALA A 42 5.40 -8.55 -17.70
N ILE A 43 4.85 -8.16 -18.85
CA ILE A 43 4.12 -6.88 -19.00
C ILE A 43 2.84 -6.90 -18.15
N LEU A 44 2.03 -7.95 -18.26
CA LEU A 44 0.80 -8.09 -17.48
C LEU A 44 1.09 -8.06 -15.98
N LYS A 45 2.09 -8.80 -15.53
CA LYS A 45 2.51 -8.81 -14.13
C LYS A 45 2.98 -7.42 -13.67
N SER A 46 3.74 -6.72 -14.50
CA SER A 46 4.17 -5.34 -14.19
C SER A 46 2.98 -4.39 -14.03
N ILE A 47 1.96 -4.50 -14.89
CA ILE A 47 0.72 -3.74 -14.76
C ILE A 47 0.02 -4.08 -13.44
N TYR A 48 -0.18 -5.37 -13.15
CA TYR A 48 -0.87 -5.82 -11.94
C TYR A 48 -0.15 -5.42 -10.65
N HIS A 49 1.18 -5.35 -10.66
CA HIS A 49 1.97 -4.89 -9.51
C HIS A 49 1.65 -3.44 -9.09
N VAL A 50 1.11 -2.60 -9.98
CA VAL A 50 0.64 -1.23 -9.65
C VAL A 50 -0.52 -1.25 -8.65
N GLY A 51 -1.29 -2.35 -8.57
CA GLY A 51 -2.38 -2.49 -7.60
C GLY A 51 -1.91 -2.38 -6.14
N LEU A 52 -0.74 -2.93 -5.82
CA LEU A 52 -0.18 -2.92 -4.45
C LEU A 52 0.08 -1.50 -3.92
N PRO A 53 0.93 -0.65 -4.54
CA PRO A 53 1.20 0.69 -4.05
C PRO A 53 -0.06 1.55 -4.02
N VAL A 54 -0.93 1.44 -5.02
CA VAL A 54 -2.22 2.16 -5.05
C VAL A 54 -3.07 1.79 -3.84
N PHE A 55 -3.19 0.50 -3.52
CA PHE A 55 -3.95 0.07 -2.36
C PHE A 55 -3.38 0.60 -1.04
N PHE A 56 -2.06 0.58 -0.86
CA PHE A 56 -1.40 1.13 0.33
C PHE A 56 -1.60 2.64 0.45
N ILE A 57 -1.44 3.40 -0.65
CA ILE A 57 -1.67 4.85 -0.69
C ILE A 57 -3.11 5.17 -0.28
N ILE A 58 -4.09 4.51 -0.86
CA ILE A 58 -5.50 4.79 -0.51
C ILE A 58 -5.78 4.36 0.94
N SER A 59 -5.21 3.26 1.41
CA SER A 59 -5.34 2.84 2.81
C SER A 59 -4.82 3.92 3.77
N GLY A 60 -3.65 4.47 3.48
CA GLY A 60 -3.03 5.53 4.28
C GLY A 60 -3.76 6.85 4.22
N TYR A 61 -4.28 7.21 3.03
CA TYR A 61 -5.14 8.37 2.82
C TYR A 61 -6.25 8.39 3.88
N TYR A 62 -7.08 7.36 3.96
CA TYR A 62 -8.19 7.37 4.94
C TYR A 62 -7.76 7.09 6.38
N ALA A 63 -6.77 6.23 6.59
CA ALA A 63 -6.42 5.79 7.93
C ALA A 63 -5.72 6.88 8.76
N LEU A 64 -4.88 7.70 8.13
CA LEU A 64 -4.12 8.75 8.81
C LEU A 64 -4.93 10.03 9.07
N GLN A 65 -6.09 10.18 8.41
CA GLN A 65 -7.02 11.30 8.61
C GLN A 65 -7.80 11.25 9.91
N ILE A 66 -8.01 10.04 10.44
CA ILE A 66 -8.90 9.82 11.58
C ILE A 66 -8.18 10.26 12.85
N ARG A 67 -8.70 11.27 13.53
CA ARG A 67 -8.24 11.61 14.89
C ARG A 67 -8.57 10.45 15.83
N VAL A 68 -7.55 9.68 16.20
CA VAL A 68 -7.70 8.58 17.16
C VAL A 68 -7.95 9.15 18.54
N LYS A 69 -9.22 9.19 18.96
CA LYS A 69 -9.60 9.61 20.32
C LYS A 69 -9.34 8.51 21.36
N ASN A 70 -9.54 7.26 20.97
CA ASN A 70 -9.32 6.09 21.81
C ASN A 70 -8.60 5.00 20.99
N ILE A 71 -7.36 4.68 21.40
CA ILE A 71 -6.49 3.73 20.72
C ILE A 71 -7.03 2.30 20.83
N ALA A 72 -7.55 1.91 22.00
CA ALA A 72 -8.12 0.58 22.22
C ALA A 72 -9.34 0.34 21.33
N GLN A 73 -10.22 1.35 21.21
CA GLN A 73 -11.38 1.28 20.32
C GLN A 73 -10.98 1.20 18.83
N TRP A 74 -9.84 1.83 18.47
CA TRP A 74 -9.31 1.78 17.11
C TRP A 74 -8.86 0.36 16.74
N TYR A 75 -8.06 -0.29 17.60
CA TYR A 75 -7.59 -1.65 17.36
C TYR A 75 -8.75 -2.64 17.32
N THR A 76 -9.64 -2.59 18.32
CA THR A 76 -10.79 -3.51 18.42
C THR A 76 -11.76 -3.42 17.26
N LYS A 77 -11.82 -2.30 16.50
CA LYS A 77 -12.71 -2.17 15.35
C LYS A 77 -12.03 -2.47 14.01
N LYS A 78 -10.80 -1.98 13.82
CA LYS A 78 -10.09 -2.10 12.52
C LYS A 78 -9.26 -3.36 12.42
N VAL A 79 -8.53 -3.71 13.48
CA VAL A 79 -7.62 -4.86 13.46
C VAL A 79 -8.41 -6.16 13.55
N THR A 80 -9.43 -6.25 14.41
CA THR A 80 -10.28 -7.47 14.53
C THR A 80 -11.01 -7.80 13.23
N ARG A 81 -11.59 -6.80 12.56
CA ARG A 81 -12.28 -6.95 11.27
C ARG A 81 -11.35 -7.48 10.17
N LEU A 82 -10.04 -7.29 10.32
CA LEU A 82 -9.03 -7.80 9.39
C LEU A 82 -8.50 -9.16 9.83
N ILE A 83 -8.11 -9.30 11.09
CA ILE A 83 -7.46 -10.50 11.64
C ILE A 83 -8.42 -11.69 11.68
N ILE A 84 -9.68 -11.49 12.07
CA ILE A 84 -10.63 -12.60 12.22
C ILE A 84 -10.89 -13.30 10.87
N PRO A 85 -11.30 -12.59 9.80
CA PRO A 85 -11.45 -13.23 8.49
C PRO A 85 -10.13 -13.81 7.98
N PHE A 86 -9.01 -13.13 8.22
CA PHE A 86 -7.70 -13.61 7.80
C PHE A 86 -7.38 -14.96 8.41
N ILE A 87 -7.41 -15.09 9.74
CA ILE A 87 -7.09 -16.35 10.45
C ILE A 87 -7.97 -17.50 9.96
N ILE A 88 -9.27 -17.26 9.77
CA ILE A 88 -10.21 -18.28 9.30
C ILE A 88 -9.81 -18.74 7.89
N ILE A 89 -9.62 -17.82 6.95
CA ILE A 89 -9.31 -18.15 5.55
C ILE A 89 -7.91 -18.74 5.41
N SER A 90 -6.91 -18.20 6.10
CA SER A 90 -5.54 -18.73 6.05
C SER A 90 -5.43 -20.11 6.68
N PHE A 91 -6.22 -20.40 7.72
CA PHE A 91 -6.29 -21.73 8.30
C PHE A 91 -6.98 -22.73 7.37
N ILE A 92 -8.12 -22.36 6.76
CA ILE A 92 -8.79 -23.20 5.74
C ILE A 92 -7.84 -23.48 4.57
N HIS A 93 -7.14 -22.46 4.08
CA HIS A 93 -6.13 -22.60 3.03
C HIS A 93 -5.02 -23.57 3.47
N PHE A 94 -4.51 -23.42 4.68
CA PHE A 94 -3.47 -24.31 5.22
C PHE A 94 -3.92 -25.77 5.25
N LEU A 95 -5.13 -26.05 5.74
CA LEU A 95 -5.69 -27.41 5.76
C LEU A 95 -5.85 -27.99 4.36
N TYR A 96 -6.40 -27.20 3.44
CA TYR A 96 -6.64 -27.60 2.06
C TYR A 96 -5.34 -28.01 1.34
N PHE A 97 -4.33 -27.14 1.35
CA PHE A 97 -3.07 -27.42 0.65
C PHE A 97 -2.21 -28.49 1.32
N LYS A 98 -2.36 -28.64 2.65
CA LYS A 98 -1.69 -29.72 3.37
C LYS A 98 -2.40 -31.08 3.22
N ASN A 99 -3.63 -31.08 2.69
CA ASN A 99 -4.46 -32.27 2.53
C ASN A 99 -4.59 -33.08 3.83
N THR A 100 -4.90 -32.39 4.94
CA THR A 100 -4.96 -32.98 6.28
C THR A 100 -6.25 -32.60 7.00
N SER A 101 -6.61 -33.40 8.01
CA SER A 101 -7.78 -33.15 8.86
C SER A 101 -7.42 -32.33 10.10
N LEU A 102 -8.44 -31.75 10.73
CA LEU A 102 -8.28 -30.95 11.94
C LEU A 102 -7.78 -31.81 13.10
N SER A 103 -6.64 -31.43 13.68
CA SER A 103 -6.11 -32.00 14.92
C SER A 103 -5.34 -30.95 15.72
N ALA A 104 -5.11 -31.22 17.01
CA ALA A 104 -4.38 -30.29 17.88
C ALA A 104 -2.95 -30.01 17.39
N SER A 105 -2.25 -31.01 16.85
CA SER A 105 -0.90 -30.84 16.29
C SER A 105 -0.90 -29.95 15.05
N ILE A 106 -1.90 -30.09 14.19
CA ILE A 106 -2.07 -29.26 12.98
C ILE A 106 -2.36 -27.80 13.34
N ILE A 107 -3.17 -27.54 14.37
CA ILE A 107 -3.41 -26.18 14.86
C ILE A 107 -2.10 -25.58 15.40
N LEU A 108 -1.33 -26.33 16.19
CA LEU A 108 -0.08 -25.86 16.76
C LEU A 108 0.95 -25.53 15.67
N GLU A 109 1.02 -26.37 14.64
CA GLU A 109 1.90 -26.14 13.49
C GLU A 109 1.47 -24.89 12.70
N TYR A 110 0.19 -24.72 12.43
CA TYR A 110 -0.34 -23.52 11.78
C TYR A 110 0.03 -22.26 12.56
N LEU A 111 -0.14 -22.25 13.89
CA LEU A 111 0.23 -21.11 14.75
C LEU A 111 1.74 -20.84 14.71
N LYS A 112 2.57 -21.89 14.72
CA LYS A 112 4.02 -21.77 14.56
C LYS A 112 4.38 -21.16 13.21
N LEU A 113 3.83 -21.66 12.11
CA LEU A 113 4.11 -21.14 10.77
C LEU A 113 3.64 -19.68 10.62
N SER A 114 2.45 -19.36 11.14
CA SER A 114 1.87 -18.02 11.09
C SER A 114 2.68 -16.96 11.85
N THR A 115 3.48 -17.37 12.85
CA THR A 115 4.28 -16.45 13.68
C THR A 115 5.77 -16.43 13.33
N THR A 116 6.27 -17.45 12.61
CA THR A 116 7.70 -17.57 12.28
C THR A 116 8.07 -16.99 10.91
N GLY A 117 7.09 -16.65 10.06
CA GLY A 117 7.38 -16.02 8.79
C GLY A 117 6.14 -15.57 8.03
N ILE A 118 6.25 -14.41 7.40
CA ILE A 118 5.17 -13.72 6.68
C ILE A 118 4.63 -14.53 5.47
N MET A 119 5.45 -15.45 4.94
CA MET A 119 5.14 -16.27 3.76
C MET A 119 5.04 -17.77 4.09
N ASN A 120 5.26 -18.16 5.36
CA ASN A 120 5.41 -19.57 5.73
C ASN A 120 4.10 -20.36 5.62
N VAL A 121 2.95 -19.71 5.84
CA VAL A 121 1.63 -20.32 5.62
C VAL A 121 1.30 -20.36 4.13
N SER A 122 1.57 -19.26 3.43
CA SER A 122 1.40 -19.13 1.99
C SER A 122 2.06 -17.84 1.50
N ILE A 123 2.67 -17.92 0.31
CA ILE A 123 3.15 -16.73 -0.41
C ILE A 123 2.03 -15.75 -0.71
N HIS A 124 0.76 -16.16 -0.75
CA HIS A 124 -0.36 -15.27 -1.06
C HIS A 124 -0.76 -14.33 0.10
N PHE A 125 -0.28 -14.60 1.32
CA PHE A 125 -0.74 -13.89 2.51
C PHE A 125 0.17 -12.76 2.97
N TRP A 126 1.36 -12.60 2.37
CA TRP A 126 2.37 -11.63 2.80
C TRP A 126 1.79 -10.21 2.97
N PHE A 127 0.92 -9.82 2.04
CA PHE A 127 0.28 -8.51 2.01
C PHE A 127 -0.54 -8.23 3.28
N ILE A 128 -1.27 -9.24 3.78
CA ILE A 128 -2.11 -9.10 4.97
C ILE A 128 -1.26 -8.91 6.23
N TYR A 129 -0.13 -9.62 6.35
CA TYR A 129 0.82 -9.39 7.44
C TYR A 129 1.36 -7.96 7.43
N VAL A 130 1.75 -7.45 6.26
CA VAL A 130 2.27 -6.08 6.12
C VAL A 130 1.21 -5.04 6.50
N ILE A 131 -0.03 -5.18 6.01
CA ILE A 131 -1.08 -4.19 6.35
C ILE A 131 -1.49 -4.28 7.82
N ILE A 132 -1.48 -5.46 8.46
CA ILE A 132 -1.68 -5.61 9.91
C ILE A 132 -0.59 -4.84 10.66
N ALA A 133 0.68 -5.02 10.29
CA ALA A 133 1.79 -4.31 10.93
C ALA A 133 1.63 -2.78 10.80
N ILE A 134 1.34 -2.29 9.58
CA ILE A 134 1.08 -0.86 9.34
C ILE A 134 -0.10 -0.36 10.19
N TYR A 135 -1.16 -1.15 10.30
CA TYR A 135 -2.32 -0.80 11.10
C TYR A 135 -1.99 -0.74 12.59
N ILE A 136 -1.17 -1.65 13.11
CA ILE A 136 -0.68 -1.55 14.49
C ILE A 136 0.02 -0.21 14.74
N PHE A 137 0.83 0.28 13.81
CA PHE A 137 1.52 1.57 13.96
C PHE A 137 0.67 2.80 13.60
N THR A 138 -0.48 2.61 12.93
CA THR A 138 -1.28 3.71 12.37
C THR A 138 -1.73 4.75 13.41
N PRO A 139 -2.17 4.40 14.63
CA PRO A 139 -2.55 5.40 15.63
C PRO A 139 -1.41 6.36 15.97
N PHE A 140 -0.19 5.84 16.12
CA PHE A 140 0.99 6.63 16.42
C PHE A 140 1.36 7.53 15.24
N ILE A 141 1.35 6.99 14.02
CA ILE A 141 1.60 7.76 12.80
C ILE A 141 0.55 8.87 12.67
N SER A 142 -0.74 8.57 12.92
CA SER A 142 -1.81 9.56 12.86
C SER A 142 -1.62 10.72 13.85
N ILE A 143 -1.09 10.47 15.05
CA ILE A 143 -0.75 11.54 16.02
C ILE A 143 0.33 12.46 15.45
N ILE A 144 1.39 11.92 14.86
CA ILE A 144 2.45 12.71 14.20
C ILE A 144 1.84 13.54 13.07
N PHE A 145 1.04 12.90 12.22
CA PHE A 145 0.33 13.55 11.12
C PHE A 145 -0.60 14.66 11.60
N SER A 146 -1.25 14.52 12.75
CA SER A 146 -2.12 15.57 13.30
C SER A 146 -1.37 16.89 13.54
N LYS A 147 -0.08 16.81 13.88
CA LYS A 147 0.81 17.95 14.15
C LYS A 147 1.50 18.53 12.90
N LEU A 148 1.56 17.78 11.80
CA LEU A 148 2.20 18.23 10.56
C LEU A 148 1.38 19.36 9.88
N SER A 149 2.06 20.43 9.47
CA SER A 149 1.44 21.46 8.62
C SER A 149 1.28 20.95 7.19
N ALA A 150 0.37 21.56 6.42
CA ALA A 150 0.17 21.18 5.03
C ALA A 150 1.45 21.43 4.19
N ASN A 151 2.16 22.54 4.43
CA ASN A 151 3.39 22.88 3.70
C ASN A 151 4.49 21.87 3.98
N ALA A 152 4.70 21.53 5.26
CA ALA A 152 5.66 20.49 5.63
C ALA A 152 5.30 19.14 5.00
N SER A 153 4.01 18.79 4.97
CA SER A 153 3.54 17.56 4.34
C SER A 153 3.84 17.52 2.84
N ALA A 154 3.67 18.64 2.13
CA ALA A 154 3.99 18.76 0.71
C ALA A 154 5.49 18.65 0.44
N ILE A 155 6.33 19.31 1.25
CA ILE A 155 7.80 19.22 1.14
C ILE A 155 8.25 17.78 1.38
N ILE A 156 7.80 17.13 2.46
CA ILE A 156 8.14 15.74 2.77
C ILE A 156 7.71 14.80 1.64
N LEU A 157 6.49 15.00 1.10
CA LEU A 157 5.98 14.24 -0.03
C LEU A 157 6.90 14.35 -1.25
N LEU A 158 7.28 15.57 -1.63
CA LEU A 158 8.18 15.83 -2.75
C LEU A 158 9.57 15.24 -2.52
N THR A 159 10.12 15.37 -1.31
CA THR A 159 11.43 14.78 -0.96
C THR A 159 11.40 13.25 -1.07
N ILE A 160 10.35 12.60 -0.60
CA ILE A 160 10.21 11.14 -0.70
C ILE A 160 10.11 10.72 -2.17
N ILE A 161 9.27 11.40 -2.97
CA ILE A 161 9.12 11.10 -4.39
C ILE A 161 10.45 11.31 -5.13
N SER A 162 11.17 12.41 -4.86
CA SER A 162 12.46 12.68 -5.49
C SER A 162 13.50 11.60 -5.13
N MET A 163 13.54 11.18 -3.87
CA MET A 163 14.46 10.13 -3.41
C MET A 163 14.14 8.78 -4.05
N GLN A 164 12.85 8.44 -4.21
CA GLN A 164 12.45 7.23 -4.92
C GLN A 164 12.82 7.27 -6.40
N THR A 165 12.59 8.38 -7.09
CA THR A 165 12.97 8.53 -8.50
C THR A 165 14.48 8.39 -8.71
N LEU A 166 15.29 8.93 -7.79
CA LEU A 166 16.74 8.76 -7.81
C LEU A 166 17.14 7.30 -7.58
N ASN A 167 16.54 6.61 -6.62
CA ASN A 167 16.84 5.20 -6.35
C ASN A 167 16.47 4.29 -7.53
N SER A 168 15.32 4.51 -8.18
CA SER A 168 14.94 3.74 -9.39
C SER A 168 15.87 3.99 -10.58
N ASN A 169 16.48 5.18 -10.66
CA ASN A 169 17.42 5.51 -11.72
C ASN A 169 18.82 4.91 -11.53
N ILE A 170 19.21 4.46 -10.33
CA ILE A 170 20.48 3.74 -10.12
C ILE A 170 20.52 2.46 -10.97
N TYR A 171 19.39 1.77 -11.13
CA TYR A 171 19.26 0.60 -12.00
C TYR A 171 19.31 0.95 -13.50
N LEU A 172 18.77 2.11 -13.91
CA LEU A 172 18.90 2.64 -15.28
C LEU A 172 20.33 3.14 -15.58
N ILE A 173 21.03 3.70 -14.60
CA ILE A 173 22.43 4.13 -14.72
C ILE A 173 23.36 2.91 -14.85
N GLY A 174 23.06 1.82 -14.14
CA GLY A 174 23.71 0.51 -14.37
C GLY A 174 23.50 -0.03 -15.79
N PHE A 175 22.32 0.20 -16.39
CA PHE A 175 22.04 -0.13 -17.80
C PHE A 175 22.90 0.67 -18.79
N PHE A 176 23.39 1.87 -18.42
CA PHE A 176 24.36 2.66 -19.20
C PHE A 176 25.84 2.33 -18.90
N GLY A 177 26.12 1.24 -18.17
CA GLY A 177 27.48 0.74 -17.95
C GLY A 177 28.25 1.35 -16.77
N LEU A 178 27.59 2.16 -15.93
CA LEU A 178 28.18 2.67 -14.69
C LEU A 178 27.76 1.76 -13.52
N ASN A 179 28.65 0.84 -13.14
CA ASN A 179 28.44 -0.10 -12.05
C ASN A 179 28.45 0.61 -10.68
N LEU A 180 27.30 1.16 -10.29
CA LEU A 180 27.02 1.61 -8.93
C LEU A 180 26.17 0.54 -8.23
N SER A 181 26.83 -0.38 -7.53
CA SER A 181 26.14 -1.38 -6.71
C SER A 181 25.64 -0.73 -5.41
N ALA A 182 24.46 -0.15 -5.44
CA ALA A 182 23.74 0.20 -4.22
C ALA A 182 22.80 -0.96 -3.86
N ASP A 183 23.31 -1.90 -3.06
CA ASP A 183 22.53 -3.01 -2.50
C ASP A 183 21.54 -2.44 -1.46
N THR A 184 20.41 -1.94 -1.95
CA THR A 184 19.39 -1.33 -1.10
C THR A 184 18.21 -2.28 -1.02
N ASN A 185 18.31 -3.24 -0.10
CA ASN A 185 17.24 -4.18 0.25
C ASN A 185 16.11 -3.44 1.02
N ILE A 186 15.49 -2.44 0.37
CA ILE A 186 14.46 -1.51 0.88
C ILE A 186 13.05 -2.12 0.78
N GLY A 187 12.92 -3.34 0.23
CA GLY A 187 11.63 -3.94 -0.18
C GLY A 187 10.55 -4.04 0.90
N ILE A 188 10.89 -4.09 2.19
CA ILE A 188 9.91 -4.12 3.29
C ILE A 188 9.52 -2.70 3.74
N PHE A 189 10.43 -1.73 3.65
CA PHE A 189 10.16 -0.33 4.02
C PHE A 189 9.35 0.45 2.97
N VAL A 190 9.26 -0.07 1.75
CA VAL A 190 8.53 0.60 0.66
C VAL A 190 7.01 0.62 0.89
N TRP A 191 6.42 -0.42 1.51
CA TRP A 191 4.97 -0.50 1.70
C TRP A 191 4.44 0.47 2.76
N PRO A 192 5.06 0.57 3.97
CA PRO A 192 4.73 1.63 4.91
C PRO A 192 4.94 3.02 4.30
N LEU A 193 5.93 3.20 3.41
CA LEU A 193 6.16 4.46 2.73
C LEU A 193 5.01 4.83 1.80
N TYR A 194 4.49 3.91 0.98
CA TYR A 194 3.28 4.13 0.18
C TYR A 194 2.07 4.50 1.03
N PHE A 195 1.92 3.86 2.19
CA PHE A 195 0.86 4.22 3.15
C PHE A 195 1.02 5.65 3.68
N VAL A 196 2.23 6.04 4.08
CA VAL A 196 2.55 7.40 4.54
C VAL A 196 2.31 8.43 3.43
N LEU A 197 2.68 8.12 2.19
CA LEU A 197 2.44 8.98 1.01
C LEU A 197 0.96 9.33 0.85
N GLY A 198 0.05 8.38 1.09
CA GLY A 198 -1.39 8.63 1.06
C GLY A 198 -1.85 9.65 2.11
N GLY A 199 -1.32 9.57 3.33
CA GLY A 199 -1.59 10.56 4.37
C GLY A 199 -1.03 11.95 4.04
N LEU A 200 0.16 12.01 3.45
CA LEU A 200 0.81 13.27 3.06
C LEU A 200 0.04 13.94 1.92
N TYR A 201 -0.38 13.14 0.93
CA TYR A 201 -1.21 13.61 -0.18
C TYR A 201 -2.51 14.25 0.31
N TYR A 202 -3.21 13.64 1.27
CA TYR A 202 -4.40 14.25 1.83
C TYR A 202 -4.14 15.64 2.44
N LYS A 203 -3.04 15.77 3.22
CA LYS A 203 -2.70 17.04 3.86
C LYS A 203 -2.28 18.09 2.85
N SER A 204 -1.54 17.71 1.80
CA SER A 204 -1.11 18.62 0.75
C SER A 204 -2.24 18.99 -0.22
N GLU A 205 -3.28 18.15 -0.36
CA GLU A 205 -4.49 18.43 -1.15
C GLU A 205 -5.17 19.73 -0.71
N ILE A 206 -5.09 20.08 0.58
CA ILE A 206 -5.59 21.35 1.14
C ILE A 206 -4.92 22.54 0.46
N ILE A 207 -3.61 22.45 0.21
CA ILE A 207 -2.83 23.49 -0.48
C ILE A 207 -3.19 23.53 -1.96
N ILE A 208 -3.20 22.36 -2.62
CA ILE A 208 -3.50 22.26 -4.06
C ILE A 208 -4.88 22.88 -4.36
N LYS A 209 -5.89 22.57 -3.54
CA LYS A 209 -7.21 23.18 -3.66
C LYS A 209 -7.15 24.69 -3.44
N LYS A 210 -6.46 25.18 -2.40
CA LYS A 210 -6.30 26.62 -2.13
C LYS A 210 -5.70 27.38 -3.33
N TYR A 211 -4.66 26.83 -3.96
CA TYR A 211 -4.04 27.44 -5.14
C TYR A 211 -4.92 27.31 -6.40
N ASN A 212 -5.61 26.19 -6.61
CA ASN A 212 -6.56 26.06 -7.72
C ASN A 212 -7.74 27.03 -7.60
N TYR A 213 -8.26 27.28 -6.40
CA TYR A 213 -9.27 28.33 -6.19
C TYR A 213 -8.72 29.72 -6.49
N ASN A 214 -7.48 30.01 -6.09
CA ASN A 214 -6.82 31.27 -6.42
C ASN A 214 -6.55 31.41 -7.92
N LEU A 215 -6.20 30.34 -8.62
CA LEU A 215 -6.04 30.32 -10.08
C LEU A 215 -7.39 30.52 -10.80
N ILE A 216 -8.47 29.94 -10.28
CA ILE A 216 -9.84 30.15 -10.79
C ILE A 216 -10.31 31.59 -10.53
N LEU A 217 -9.98 32.18 -9.38
CA LEU A 217 -10.27 33.58 -9.06
C LEU A 217 -9.42 34.54 -9.90
N LEU A 218 -8.14 34.25 -10.12
CA LEU A 218 -7.24 34.99 -11.02
C LEU A 218 -7.68 34.86 -12.49
N GLY A 219 -8.24 33.71 -12.88
CA GLY A 219 -8.86 33.49 -14.19
C GLY A 219 -10.17 34.26 -14.40
N LYS A 220 -10.86 34.67 -13.33
CA LYS A 220 -12.05 35.53 -13.41
C LYS A 220 -11.74 37.04 -13.50
N VAL A 221 -10.48 37.47 -13.39
CA VAL A 221 -10.08 38.88 -13.53
C VAL A 221 -9.69 39.23 -14.98
N ARG A 222 -9.81 38.30 -15.94
CA ARG A 222 -9.50 38.57 -17.34
C ARG A 222 -10.57 38.07 -18.31
N ILE A 223 -11.80 38.53 -18.09
CA ILE A 223 -12.77 38.70 -19.20
C ILE A 223 -13.31 40.13 -19.07
N SER A 224 -12.52 41.10 -19.53
CA SER A 224 -13.02 42.43 -19.89
C SER A 224 -12.76 42.63 -21.38
N ARG A 225 -13.82 42.40 -22.16
CA ARG A 225 -14.34 43.26 -23.24
C ARG A 225 -15.42 42.48 -23.98
#